data_AF-A0A9E6SXY6-F1
#
_entry.id   AF-A0A9E6SXY6-F1
#
_cell.length_a   1.000
_cell.length_b   1.000
_cell.length_c   1.000
_cell.angle_alpha   90.00
_cell.angle_beta   90.00
_cell.angle_gamma   90.00
#
_symmetry.space_group_name_H-M   'P 1'
#
loop_
_entity.id
_entity.type
_entity.pdbx_description
1 polymer ?
#
loop_
_entity_poly.entity_id
_entity_poly.type
_entity_poly.pdbx_seq_one_letter_code
_entity_poly.pdbx_strand_id
1 'polypeptide(L)'
;MSLTSSVCLLLSEWISFLLAAVPPRSRRTFVELLIGCMLNPEGWVTRAIGAIRREAHWTTYYKLIERANVSVADLSIQLLQLTQRVFSKRAGQPDYRRYAGSSLREERAGGSASNTITATRPTGPPF
;
A
#
# COMPACT_ATOMS: atom_id res chain seq x y z
N MET A 1 20.21 -5.94 20.40
CA MET A 1 18.80 -5.74 20.79
C MET A 1 18.05 -7.06 20.59
N SER A 2 17.16 -7.43 21.52
CA SER A 2 16.37 -8.66 21.38
C SER A 2 15.42 -8.56 20.18
N LEU A 3 15.20 -9.66 19.47
CA LEU A 3 14.25 -9.76 18.35
C LEU A 3 12.88 -9.21 18.76
N THR A 4 12.42 -9.56 19.96
CA THR A 4 11.14 -9.13 20.53
C THR A 4 11.07 -7.61 20.63
N SER A 5 12.14 -6.95 21.08
CA SER A 5 12.19 -5.48 21.18
C SER A 5 12.07 -4.83 19.81
N SER A 6 12.75 -5.38 18.80
CA SER A 6 12.67 -4.88 17.42
C SER A 6 11.27 -5.05 16.83
N VAL A 7 10.62 -6.19 17.08
CA VAL A 7 9.25 -6.46 16.63
C VAL A 7 8.26 -5.52 17.30
N CYS A 8 8.36 -5.32 18.62
CA CYS A 8 7.52 -4.38 19.34
C CYS A 8 7.65 -2.95 18.81
N LEU A 9 8.88 -2.50 18.56
CA LEU A 9 9.13 -1.17 17.99
C LEU A 9 8.51 -1.04 16.59
N LEU A 10 8.72 -2.03 15.72
CA LEU A 10 8.19 -2.00 14.36
C LEU A 10 6.65 -1.99 14.34
N LEU A 11 6.03 -2.86 15.13
CA LEU A 11 4.57 -2.89 15.29
C LEU A 11 4.05 -1.56 15.84
N SER A 12 4.74 -0.97 16.81
CA SER A 12 4.35 0.33 17.37
C SER A 12 4.44 1.46 16.33
N GLU A 13 5.47 1.45 15.47
CA GLU A 13 5.62 2.42 14.37
C GLU A 13 4.48 2.27 13.36
N TRP A 14 4.17 1.03 12.96
CA TRP A 14 3.12 0.73 11.99
C TRP A 14 1.73 1.12 12.50
N ILE A 15 1.41 0.76 13.74
CA ILE A 15 0.15 1.14 14.37
C ILE A 15 0.06 2.67 14.48
N SER A 16 1.13 3.33 14.93
CA SER A 16 1.16 4.80 15.03
C SER A 16 0.96 5.48 13.68
N PHE A 17 1.53 4.92 12.62
CA PHE A 17 1.38 5.42 11.26
C PHE A 17 -0.07 5.31 10.76
N LEU A 18 -0.74 4.18 11.04
CA LEU A 18 -2.16 4.00 10.72
C LEU A 18 -3.07 4.92 11.54
N LEU A 19 -2.73 5.15 12.82
CA LEU A 19 -3.49 6.03 13.71
C LEU A 19 -3.51 7.49 13.27
N ALA A 20 -2.63 7.92 12.36
CA ALA A 20 -2.67 9.24 11.75
C ALA A 20 -3.99 9.48 10.99
N ALA A 21 -4.56 8.44 10.38
CA ALA A 21 -5.84 8.50 9.65
C ALA A 21 -7.08 8.35 10.56
N VAL A 22 -6.87 8.12 11.88
CA VAL A 22 -7.95 7.83 12.84
C VAL A 22 -8.19 9.05 13.75
N PRO A 23 -9.45 9.50 13.92
CA PRO A 23 -9.75 10.58 14.84
C PRO A 23 -9.28 10.25 16.26
N PRO A 24 -8.75 11.23 17.02
CA PRO A 24 -8.22 11.00 18.37
C PRO A 24 -9.17 10.23 19.31
N ARG A 25 -10.48 10.49 19.21
CA ARG A 25 -11.51 9.88 20.07
C ARG A 25 -11.74 8.40 19.79
N SER A 26 -11.44 7.90 18.58
CA SER A 26 -11.64 6.51 18.18
C SER A 26 -10.35 5.68 18.18
N ARG A 27 -9.18 6.28 18.40
CA ARG A 27 -7.88 5.59 18.34
C ARG A 27 -7.79 4.39 19.28
N ARG A 28 -8.24 4.52 20.53
CA ARG A 28 -8.23 3.42 21.50
C ARG A 28 -9.07 2.23 21.01
N THR A 29 -10.32 2.49 20.66
CA THR A 29 -11.25 1.46 20.14
C THR A 29 -10.73 0.84 18.84
N PHE A 30 -10.10 1.63 17.98
CA PHE A 30 -9.47 1.14 16.75
C PHE A 30 -8.31 0.19 17.04
N VAL A 31 -7.39 0.56 17.94
CA VAL A 31 -6.25 -0.29 18.31
C VAL A 31 -6.72 -1.58 18.96
N GLU A 32 -7.68 -1.52 19.87
CA GLU A 32 -8.29 -2.70 20.47
C GLU A 32 -8.83 -3.65 19.41
N LEU A 33 -9.63 -3.14 18.47
CA LEU A 33 -10.21 -3.95 17.40
C LEU A 33 -9.14 -4.51 16.45
N LEU A 34 -8.14 -3.69 16.08
CA LEU A 34 -7.02 -4.12 15.25
C LEU A 34 -6.24 -5.26 15.89
N ILE A 35 -5.96 -5.17 17.20
CA ILE A 35 -5.31 -6.25 17.96
C ILE A 35 -6.21 -7.48 18.00
N GLY A 36 -7.51 -7.32 18.26
CA GLY A 36 -8.47 -8.43 18.22
C GLY A 36 -8.47 -9.15 16.87
N CYS A 37 -8.38 -8.42 15.76
CA CYS A 37 -8.27 -8.99 14.42
C CYS A 37 -6.93 -9.69 14.18
N MET A 38 -5.83 -9.20 14.75
CA MET A 38 -4.53 -9.87 14.66
C MET A 38 -4.48 -11.18 15.46
N LEU A 39 -5.22 -11.27 16.57
CA LEU A 39 -5.29 -12.45 17.42
C LEU A 39 -6.26 -13.52 16.88
N ASN A 40 -7.20 -13.14 16.02
CA ASN A 40 -8.25 -14.04 15.55
C ASN A 40 -8.25 -14.21 14.02
N PRO A 41 -7.92 -15.40 13.49
CA PRO A 41 -7.86 -15.64 12.05
C PRO A 41 -9.23 -15.75 11.36
N GLU A 42 -10.32 -15.89 12.14
CA GLU A 42 -11.64 -16.17 11.57
C GLU A 42 -12.28 -14.98 10.82
N GLY A 43 -11.73 -13.76 10.96
CA GLY A 43 -12.19 -12.57 10.24
C GLY A 43 -13.49 -11.93 10.75
N TRP A 44 -14.15 -12.51 11.77
CA TRP A 44 -15.36 -11.95 12.36
C TRP A 44 -15.02 -10.90 13.44
N VAL A 45 -15.59 -9.71 13.28
CA VAL A 45 -15.45 -8.59 14.24
C VAL A 45 -15.85 -8.98 15.66
N THR A 46 -16.93 -9.75 15.82
CA THR A 46 -17.41 -10.21 17.13
C THR A 46 -16.41 -11.12 17.83
N ARG A 47 -15.75 -12.00 17.07
CA ARG A 47 -14.73 -12.91 17.57
C ARG A 47 -13.42 -12.19 17.87
N ALA A 48 -13.03 -11.23 17.03
CA ALA A 48 -11.92 -10.31 17.30
C ALA A 48 -12.10 -9.54 18.61
N ILE A 49 -13.30 -8.98 18.83
CA ILE A 49 -13.67 -8.29 20.08
C ILE A 49 -13.71 -9.25 21.28
N GLY A 50 -14.10 -10.51 21.06
CA GLY A 50 -14.08 -11.55 22.08
C GLY A 50 -12.68 -12.02 22.47
N ALA A 51 -11.69 -11.88 21.58
CA ALA A 51 -10.30 -12.30 21.82
C ALA A 51 -9.50 -11.32 22.72
N ILE A 52 -10.05 -10.14 23.02
CA ILE A 52 -9.40 -9.09 23.82
C ILE A 52 -10.16 -8.80 25.10
N ARG A 53 -9.47 -8.24 26.10
CA ARG A 53 -10.12 -7.64 27.27
C ARG A 53 -10.73 -6.30 26.85
N ARG A 54 -12.05 -6.29 26.69
CA ARG A 54 -12.80 -5.11 26.25
C ARG A 54 -12.85 -4.06 27.35
N GLU A 55 -12.37 -2.86 27.05
CA GLU A 55 -12.51 -1.69 27.93
C GLU A 55 -13.63 -0.76 27.43
N ALA A 56 -13.99 -0.84 26.14
CA ALA A 56 -15.08 -0.09 25.54
C ALA A 56 -16.38 -0.92 25.44
N HIS A 57 -17.53 -0.23 25.49
CA HIS A 57 -18.84 -0.84 25.29
C HIS A 57 -19.02 -1.27 23.82
N TRP A 58 -19.82 -2.32 23.58
CA TRP A 58 -20.13 -2.85 22.23
C TRP A 58 -20.55 -1.74 21.25
N THR A 59 -21.38 -0.82 21.72
CA THR A 59 -21.90 0.31 20.94
C THR A 59 -20.80 1.25 20.44
N THR A 60 -19.64 1.31 21.10
CA THR A 60 -18.50 2.12 20.66
C THR A 60 -17.82 1.50 19.45
N TYR A 61 -17.62 0.17 19.44
CA TYR A 61 -17.11 -0.54 18.26
C TYR A 61 -18.10 -0.46 17.10
N TYR A 62 -19.39 -0.64 17.39
CA TYR A 62 -20.45 -0.50 16.40
C TYR A 62 -20.45 0.88 15.75
N LYS A 63 -20.39 1.96 16.54
CA LYS A 63 -20.28 3.33 16.02
C LYS A 63 -19.01 3.56 15.20
N LEU A 64 -17.89 2.93 15.58
CA LEU A 64 -16.65 3.04 14.83
C LEU A 64 -16.79 2.42 13.42
N ILE A 65 -17.46 1.27 13.33
CA ILE A 65 -17.63 0.51 12.08
C ILE A 65 -18.75 1.09 11.22
N GLU A 66 -19.94 1.27 11.79
CA GLU A 66 -21.14 1.68 11.05
C GLU A 66 -21.09 3.16 10.69
N ARG A 67 -20.69 4.02 11.64
CA ARG A 67 -20.63 5.47 11.42
C ARG A 67 -19.25 5.92 10.99
N ALA A 68 -18.50 5.05 10.31
CA ALA A 68 -17.18 5.28 9.72
C ALA A 68 -16.38 6.41 10.38
N ASN A 69 -16.35 6.45 11.72
CA ASN A 69 -15.76 7.60 12.42
C ASN A 69 -14.28 7.72 11.98
N VAL A 70 -13.73 6.60 11.51
CA VAL A 70 -12.57 6.51 10.65
C VAL A 70 -12.98 6.42 9.17
N SER A 71 -12.49 7.34 8.35
CA SER A 71 -12.60 7.26 6.89
C SER A 71 -11.89 6.01 6.38
N VAL A 72 -12.65 5.08 5.79
CA VAL A 72 -12.10 3.86 5.21
C VAL A 72 -11.11 4.18 4.09
N ALA A 73 -11.40 5.22 3.30
CA ALA A 73 -10.52 5.67 2.23
C ALA A 73 -9.17 6.16 2.77
N ASP A 74 -9.18 7.04 3.77
CA ASP A 74 -7.94 7.59 4.33
C ASP A 74 -7.11 6.50 5.00
N LEU A 75 -7.77 5.58 5.72
CA LEU A 75 -7.09 4.43 6.32
C LEU A 75 -6.50 3.50 5.26
N SER A 76 -7.19 3.28 4.15
CA SER A 76 -6.71 2.46 3.03
C SER A 76 -5.50 3.09 2.37
N ILE A 77 -5.53 4.41 2.14
CA ILE A 77 -4.40 5.17 1.59
C ILE A 77 -3.20 5.07 2.55
N GLN A 78 -3.42 5.27 3.84
CA GLN A 78 -2.38 5.17 4.86
C GLN A 78 -1.78 3.76 4.91
N LEU A 79 -2.60 2.72 4.81
CA LEU A 79 -2.12 1.33 4.75
C LEU A 79 -1.29 1.06 3.50
N LEU A 80 -1.70 1.56 2.34
CA LEU A 80 -0.95 1.43 1.09
C LEU A 80 0.39 2.17 1.17
N GLN A 81 0.42 3.37 1.74
CA GLN A 81 1.66 4.12 1.95
C GLN A 81 2.62 3.39 2.91
N LEU A 82 2.09 2.80 3.98
CA LEU A 82 2.90 1.98 4.89
C LEU A 82 3.50 0.78 4.16
N THR A 83 2.68 0.09 3.38
CA THR A 83 3.08 -1.05 2.55
C THR A 83 4.19 -0.63 1.59
N GLN A 84 4.00 0.45 0.83
CA GLN A 84 5.02 0.99 -0.05
C GLN A 84 6.31 1.33 0.71
N ARG A 85 6.25 1.96 1.89
CA ARG A 85 7.45 2.28 2.69
C ARG A 85 8.21 1.03 3.15
N VAL A 86 7.50 -0.03 3.50
CA VAL A 86 8.10 -1.31 3.92
C VAL A 86 8.75 -2.04 2.74
N PHE A 87 8.06 -2.09 1.59
CA PHE A 87 8.55 -2.80 0.40
C PHE A 87 9.55 -1.99 -0.43
N SER A 88 9.42 -0.66 -0.47
CA SER A 88 10.33 0.23 -1.20
C SER A 88 11.69 0.33 -0.50
N LYS A 89 11.77 0.09 0.82
CA LYS A 89 13.06 -0.10 1.51
C LYS A 89 13.77 -1.41 1.12
N ARG A 90 13.05 -2.41 0.60
CA ARG A 90 13.62 -3.68 0.13
C ARG A 90 13.95 -3.66 -1.36
N ALA A 91 13.18 -2.92 -2.15
CA ALA A 91 13.50 -2.66 -3.54
C ALA A 91 14.63 -1.62 -3.58
N GLY A 92 15.87 -2.09 -3.49
CA GLY A 92 17.03 -1.27 -3.87
C GLY A 92 16.73 -0.59 -5.20
N GLN A 93 16.84 0.74 -5.20
CA GLN A 93 16.66 1.62 -6.35
C GLN A 93 17.02 0.90 -7.67
N PRO A 94 16.07 0.61 -8.58
CA PRO A 94 16.45 0.09 -9.87
C PRO A 94 17.24 1.20 -10.58
N ASP A 95 18.55 0.98 -10.75
CA ASP A 95 19.43 1.90 -11.44
C ASP A 95 19.12 1.88 -12.94
N TYR A 96 18.12 2.68 -13.32
CA TYR A 96 17.70 2.88 -14.71
C TYR A 96 18.80 3.51 -15.57
N ARG A 97 19.87 4.06 -14.95
CA ARG A 97 21.05 4.56 -15.65
C ARG A 97 21.80 3.45 -16.38
N ARG A 98 21.64 2.18 -15.97
CA ARG A 98 22.25 1.01 -16.61
C ARG A 98 21.58 0.61 -17.94
N TYR A 99 20.33 1.02 -18.17
CA TYR A 99 19.58 0.71 -19.40
C TYR A 99 19.65 1.84 -20.45
N ALA A 100 20.09 3.03 -20.07
CA ALA A 100 20.23 4.16 -21.00
C ALA A 100 21.49 4.09 -21.88
N GLY A 101 22.47 3.24 -21.55
CA GLY A 101 23.75 3.13 -22.27
C GLY A 101 23.79 2.13 -23.43
N SER A 102 22.80 1.25 -23.56
CA SER A 102 22.81 0.18 -24.57
C SER A 102 22.09 0.54 -25.87
N SER A 103 21.23 1.56 -25.88
CA SER A 103 20.42 1.90 -27.08
C SER A 103 21.16 2.77 -28.11
N LEU A 104 22.34 3.32 -27.78
CA LEU A 104 23.11 4.22 -28.65
C LEU A 104 24.33 3.58 -29.33
N ARG A 105 24.58 2.28 -29.10
CA ARG A 105 25.74 1.57 -29.68
C ARG A 105 25.38 0.66 -30.87
N GLU A 106 24.11 0.32 -31.07
CA GLU A 106 23.68 -0.55 -32.17
C GLU A 106 23.53 0.19 -33.52
N GLU A 107 23.28 1.51 -33.54
CA GLU A 107 23.03 2.25 -34.79
C GLU A 107 24.29 2.63 -35.61
N ARG A 108 25.51 2.37 -35.10
CA ARG A 108 26.76 2.71 -35.83
C ARG A 108 27.41 1.55 -36.57
N ALA A 109 26.84 0.35 -36.52
CA ALA A 109 27.38 -0.83 -37.20
C ALA A 109 26.35 -1.42 -38.18
N GLY A 110 25.96 -0.65 -39.19
CA GLY A 110 24.96 -1.10 -40.16
C GLY A 110 24.82 -0.17 -41.35
N GLY A 111 25.93 0.18 -42.00
CA GLY A 111 25.87 0.80 -43.32
C GLY A 111 25.36 -0.20 -44.36
N SER A 112 24.44 0.28 -45.20
CA SER A 112 24.05 -0.26 -46.51
C SER A 112 23.03 -1.41 -46.55
N ALA A 113 21.75 -1.05 -46.65
CA ALA A 113 20.83 -1.68 -47.60
C ALA A 113 19.67 -0.73 -47.90
N SER A 114 19.64 -0.26 -49.15
CA SER A 114 18.52 0.39 -49.80
C SER A 114 17.26 -0.47 -49.67
N ASN A 115 16.12 0.10 -49.26
CA ASN A 115 14.82 -0.42 -49.60
C ASN A 115 13.77 0.70 -49.58
N THR A 116 13.44 1.15 -50.79
CA THR A 116 12.24 1.90 -51.13
C THR A 116 11.02 1.15 -50.64
N ILE A 117 10.28 1.71 -49.67
CA ILE A 117 8.90 1.32 -49.39
C ILE A 117 8.04 2.59 -49.41
N THR A 118 7.26 2.67 -50.48
CA THR A 118 6.24 3.64 -50.82
C THR A 118 5.27 3.87 -49.66
N ALA A 119 5.16 5.12 -49.19
CA ALA A 119 4.15 5.56 -48.24
C ALA A 119 2.79 5.72 -48.95
N THR A 120 1.94 4.70 -48.91
CA THR A 120 0.52 4.83 -49.27
C THR A 120 -0.26 5.41 -48.09
N ARG A 121 -0.59 6.70 -48.21
CA ARG A 121 -1.49 7.44 -47.34
C ARG A 121 -2.93 6.92 -47.51
N PRO A 122 -3.64 6.48 -46.44
CA PRO A 122 -5.07 6.25 -46.53
C PRO A 122 -5.81 7.59 -46.42
N THR A 123 -6.26 8.11 -47.56
CA THR A 123 -7.31 9.14 -47.63
C THR A 123 -8.67 8.47 -47.43
N GLY A 124 -9.28 8.68 -46.26
CA GLY A 124 -10.72 8.46 -46.09
C GLY A 124 -11.51 9.56 -46.82
N PRO A 125 -12.60 9.24 -47.52
CA PRO A 125 -13.38 10.24 -48.26
C PRO A 125 -14.32 11.03 -47.35
N PRO A 126 -14.66 12.29 -47.72
CA PRO A 126 -15.74 13.03 -47.11
C PRO A 126 -17.09 12.61 -47.73
N PHE A 127 -18.07 12.30 -46.87
CA PHE A 127 -19.52 12.49 -46.96
C PHE A 127 -20.22 11.46 -46.08
#